data_AF-A0AAU0LRM6-F1
#
_entry.id   AF-A0AAU0LRM6-F1
#
_cell.length_a   1.000
_cell.length_b   1.000
_cell.length_c   1.000
_cell.angle_alpha   90.00
_cell.angle_beta   90.00
_cell.angle_gamma   90.00
#
_symmetry.space_group_name_H-M   'P 1'
#
loop_
_entity.id
_entity.type
_entity.pdbx_description
1 polymer ?
#
loop_
_entity_poly.entity_id
_entity_poly.type
_entity_poly.pdbx_seq_one_letter_code
_entity_poly.pdbx_strand_id
1 'polypeptide(L)' 'MEYFSLLKHHSDDIIKFIANCGIFSLLLKNGKVIHFIPDDPDHFTEWLHRKGIKNIKKPQSVAIEEEIAT' A
#
# COMPACT_ATOMS: atom_id res chain seq x y z
N MET A 1 -14.12 -9.13 7.16
CA MET A 1 -13.42 -7.85 6.91
C MET A 1 -12.74 -7.42 8.20
N GLU A 2 -11.47 -7.05 8.18
CA GLU A 2 -10.78 -6.58 9.40
C GLU A 2 -10.86 -5.06 9.50
N TYR A 3 -11.05 -4.54 10.72
CA TYR A 3 -11.08 -3.10 10.97
C TYR A 3 -9.72 -2.61 11.45
N PHE A 4 -9.17 -1.60 10.79
CA PHE A 4 -7.92 -0.97 11.25
C PHE A 4 -8.26 0.29 12.04
N SER A 5 -8.16 0.20 13.37
CA SER A 5 -8.64 1.23 14.30
C SER A 5 -8.00 2.60 14.11
N LEU A 6 -6.70 2.65 13.79
CA LEU A 6 -5.98 3.92 13.57
C LEU A 6 -6.47 4.63 12.30
N LEU A 7 -6.88 3.88 11.28
CA LEU A 7 -7.40 4.40 10.02
C LEU A 7 -8.91 4.66 10.09
N LYS A 8 -9.60 4.02 11.04
CA LYS A 8 -11.07 4.01 11.17
C LYS A 8 -11.81 3.47 9.95
N HIS A 9 -11.19 2.56 9.21
CA HIS A 9 -11.77 1.95 8.01
C HIS A 9 -11.61 0.43 8.01
N HIS A 10 -12.50 -0.26 7.30
CA HIS A 10 -12.35 -1.68 7.06
C HIS A 10 -11.42 -1.93 5.87
N SER A 11 -10.72 -3.07 5.90
CA SER A 11 -9.79 -3.47 4.84
C SER A 11 -10.44 -3.51 3.45
N ASP A 12 -11.72 -3.87 3.38
CA ASP A 12 -12.46 -3.97 2.14
C ASP A 12 -12.98 -2.64 1.63
N ASP A 13 -12.98 -1.59 2.44
CA ASP A 13 -13.27 -0.24 1.93
C ASP A 13 -12.15 0.26 1.03
N ILE A 14 -10.95 -0.33 1.12
CA ILE A 14 -9.73 0.13 0.46
C ILE A 14 -9.48 -0.69 -0.81
N ILE A 15 -9.31 -0.02 -1.94
CA ILE A 15 -9.03 -0.66 -3.23
C ILE A 15 -7.51 -0.78 -3.44
N LYS A 16 -6.80 0.33 -3.26
CA LYS A 16 -5.37 0.47 -3.56
C LYS A 16 -4.74 1.59 -2.75
N PHE A 17 -3.43 1.53 -2.58
CA PHE A 17 -2.66 2.54 -1.86
C PHE A 17 -1.37 2.98 -2.56
N ILE A 18 -0.92 4.20 -2.24
CA ILE A 18 0.43 4.71 -2.51
C ILE A 18 1.06 5.01 -1.16
N ALA A 19 2.30 4.55 -0.95
CA ALA A 19 3.13 5.01 0.17
C ALA A 19 4.20 5.99 -0.37
N ASN A 20 4.36 7.13 0.29
CA ASN A 20 5.40 8.10 -0.03
C ASN A 20 5.89 8.81 1.23
N CYS A 21 7.17 8.63 1.58
CA CYS A 21 7.80 9.27 2.74
C CYS A 21 6.97 9.12 4.03
N GLY A 22 6.44 7.93 4.30
CA GLY A 22 5.60 7.64 5.48
C GLY A 22 4.13 8.06 5.37
N ILE A 23 3.74 8.77 4.32
CA ILE A 23 2.34 9.15 4.05
C ILE A 23 1.72 8.13 3.11
N PHE A 24 0.56 7.61 3.50
CA PHE A 24 -0.23 6.66 2.73
C PHE A 24 -1.44 7.35 2.11
N SER A 25 -1.57 7.28 0.80
CA SER A 25 -2.77 7.70 0.07
C SER A 25 -3.58 6.46 -0.27
N LEU A 26 -4.77 6.31 0.29
CA LEU A 26 -5.65 5.16 0.12
C LEU A 26 -6.83 5.55 -0.75
N LEU A 27 -7.08 4.82 -1.85
CA LEU A 27 -8.32 4.95 -2.62
C LEU A 27 -9.38 4.03 -2.03
N LEU A 28 -10.50 4.61 -1.63
CA LEU A 28 -11.66 3.88 -1.12
C LEU A 28 -12.62 3.46 -2.25
N LYS A 29 -13.44 2.45 -2.00
CA LYS A 29 -14.51 1.97 -2.90
C LYS A 29 -15.50 3.05 -3.31
N ASN A 30 -15.74 4.02 -2.44
CA ASN A 30 -16.62 5.16 -2.71
C ASN A 30 -15.95 6.26 -3.56
N GLY A 31 -14.72 6.02 -4.05
CA GLY A 31 -13.97 6.96 -4.89
C GLY A 31 -13.21 8.03 -4.10
N LYS A 32 -13.37 8.12 -2.77
CA LYS A 32 -12.63 9.07 -1.95
C LYS A 32 -11.18 8.62 -1.77
N VAL A 33 -10.29 9.60 -1.69
CA VAL A 33 -8.89 9.39 -1.31
C VAL A 33 -8.68 9.93 0.09
N ILE A 34 -8.05 9.14 0.94
CA ILE A 34 -7.65 9.57 2.28
C ILE A 34 -6.13 9.51 2.41
N HIS A 35 -5.58 10.49 3.13
CA HIS A 35 -4.18 10.51 3.51
C HIS A 35 -4.05 10.09 4.97
N PHE A 36 -3.19 9.13 5.23
CA PHE A 36 -2.99 8.56 6.54
C PHE A 36 -1.49 8.41 6.83
N ILE A 37 -1.09 8.78 8.04
CA ILE A 37 0.28 8.67 8.52
C ILE A 37 0.23 7.70 9.72
N PRO A 38 0.59 6.42 9.54
CA PRO A 38 0.66 5.47 10.63
C PRO A 38 1.85 5.77 11.55
N ASP A 39 1.70 5.43 12.83
CA ASP A 39 2.81 5.46 13.79
C ASP A 39 3.92 4.44 13.43
N ASP A 40 3.52 3.32 12.82
CA ASP A 40 4.41 2.28 12.29
C ASP A 40 4.10 2.02 10.80
N PRO A 41 4.81 2.70 9.88
CA PRO A 41 4.62 2.55 8.44
C PRO A 41 4.88 1.13 7.91
N ASP A 42 5.82 0.40 8.51
CA ASP A 42 6.19 -0.93 8.05
C ASP A 42 5.10 -1.95 8.42
N HIS A 43 4.64 -1.92 9.67
CA HIS A 43 3.52 -2.74 10.11
C HIS A 43 2.23 -2.43 9.34
N PHE A 44 1.94 -1.15 9.07
CA PHE A 44 0.77 -0.77 8.28
C PHE A 44 0.87 -1.24 6.82
N THR A 45 2.06 -1.17 6.21
CA THR A 45 2.31 -1.70 4.87
C THR A 45 2.08 -3.20 4.80
N GLU A 46 2.60 -3.95 5.77
CA GLU A 46 2.39 -5.39 5.85
C GLU A 46 0.91 -5.74 6.01
N TRP A 47 0.20 -5.00 6.86
CA TRP A 47 -1.25 -5.15 7.02
C TRP A 47 -1.99 -5.01 5.69
N LEU A 48 -1.72 -3.93 4.94
CA LEU A 48 -2.34 -3.69 3.62
C LEU A 48 -2.06 -4.85 2.65
N HIS A 49 -0.81 -5.32 2.60
CA HIS A 49 -0.42 -6.44 1.74
C HIS A 49 -1.11 -7.74 2.14
N ARG A 50 -1.18 -8.07 3.43
CA ARG A 50 -1.87 -9.27 3.93
C ARG A 50 -3.37 -9.26 3.61
N LYS A 51 -3.98 -8.07 3.49
CA LYS A 51 -5.37 -7.92 3.06
C LYS A 51 -5.56 -7.90 1.54
N GLY A 52 -4.49 -8.07 0.76
CA GLY A 52 -4.54 -8.07 -0.71
C GLY A 52 -4.76 -6.68 -1.32
N ILE A 53 -4.57 -5.61 -0.54
CA ILE A 53 -4.75 -4.25 -1.03
C ILE A 53 -3.56 -3.88 -1.91
N LYS A 54 -3.85 -3.42 -3.14
CA LYS A 54 -2.82 -3.22 -4.15
C LYS A 54 -1.98 -1.98 -3.85
N ASN A 55 -0.67 -2.15 -3.64
CA ASN A 55 0.28 -1.05 -3.71
C ASN A 55 0.48 -0.65 -5.18
N ILE A 56 0.12 0.58 -5.55
CA ILE A 56 0.30 1.09 -6.92
C ILE A 56 1.68 1.71 -7.16
N LYS A 57 2.49 1.84 -6.11
CA LYS A 57 3.88 2.28 -6.17
C LYS A 57 4.80 1.07 -5.93
N LYS A 58 4.62 -0.03 -6.66
CA LYS A 58 5.70 -1.03 -6.73
C LYS A 58 6.79 -0.49 -7.66
N PRO A 59 8.09 -0.59 -7.27
CA PRO A 59 9.17 -0.34 -8.20
C PRO A 59 8.96 -1.26 -9.40
N GLN A 60 9.21 -0.73 -10.61
CA GLN A 60 9.51 -1.60 -11.74
C GLN A 60 10.52 -2.61 -11.23
N SER A 61 10.23 -3.90 -11.35
CA SER A 61 11.29 -4.90 -11.35
C SER A 61 12.30 -4.40 -12.37
N VAL A 62 13.46 -3.93 -11.93
CA VAL A 62 14.60 -3.82 -12.84
C VAL A 62 14.81 -5.26 -13.25
N ALA A 63 14.41 -5.57 -14.48
CA ALA A 63 14.91 -6.76 -15.15
C ALA A 63 16.42 -6.60 -15.09
N ILE A 64 17.07 -7.42 -14.27
CA ILE A 64 18.51 -7.54 -14.29
C ILE A 64 18.76 -8.17 -15.65
N GLU A 65 19.09 -7.34 -16.65
CA GLU A 65 19.68 -7.83 -17.88
C GLU A 65 21.00 -8.45 -17.46
N GLU A 66 21.03 -9.78 -17.38
CA GLU A 66 22.29 -10.53 -17.32
C GLU A 66 23.03 -10.28 -18.63
N GLU A 67 23.78 -9.19 -18.69
CA GLU A 67 24.91 -9.06 -19.60
C GLU A 67 26.04 -9.95 -19.05
N ILE A 68 25.90 -11.26 -19.24
CA ILE A 68 27.06 -12.16 -19.19
C ILE A 68 27.83 -11.99 -20.50
N ALA A 69 28.76 -11.04 -20.48
CA ALA A 69 29.84 -11.02 -21.46
C ALA A 69 30.58 -12.37 -21.41
N THR A 70 30.63 -13.07 -22.54
CA THR A 70 31.58 -14.17 -22.82
C THR A 70 32.20 -13.90 -24.18
#